data_AF-A0A817JT47-F1
#
_entry.id   AF-A0A817JT47-F1
#
_cell.length_a   1.000
_cell.length_b   1.000
_cell.length_c   1.000
_cell.angle_alpha   90.00
_cell.angle_beta   90.00
_cell.angle_gamma   90.00
#
_symmetry.space_group_name_H-M   'P 1'
#
loop_
_entity.id
_entity.type
_entity.pdbx_description
1 polymer ?
#
loop_
_entity_poly.entity_id
_entity_poly.type
_entity_poly.pdbx_seq_one_letter_code
_entity_poly.pdbx_strand_id
1 'polypeptide(L)'
;MPATKAHQSPKRSKAEICRKAQLSKIKQVHPSNSTRSSLPSAELSNISHLVGIGCAGIAKVFGAMNIAPPPKEDHFEETDKRILLPWINKFQNESIQAASYEAVDEKDGDPTMFTVIGDGMWQKCGFKSIHGMATVLLCATTQKVLDAERLSKKCLVCTGALNFKNENPDLYDEIIHNDDCESNYDGSS
;
A
#
# COMPACT_ATOMS: atom_id res chain seq x y z
N MET A 1 -2.98 -24.79 56.07
CA MET A 1 -1.92 -25.25 55.15
C MET A 1 -2.33 -24.84 53.73
N PRO A 2 -1.56 -23.97 53.04
CA PRO A 2 -1.92 -23.50 51.70
C PRO A 2 -1.35 -24.43 50.62
N ALA A 3 -2.17 -24.73 49.61
CA ALA A 3 -1.76 -25.53 48.45
C ALA A 3 -0.84 -24.73 47.51
N THR A 4 0.19 -25.41 47.04
CA THR A 4 1.30 -24.98 46.19
C THR A 4 0.83 -24.58 44.77
N LYS A 5 1.27 -23.40 44.30
CA LYS A 5 1.11 -22.97 42.90
C LYS A 5 2.13 -23.72 42.02
N ALA A 6 1.64 -24.40 40.97
CA ALA A 6 2.47 -24.99 39.93
C ALA A 6 3.15 -23.89 39.10
N HIS A 7 4.47 -23.98 38.99
CA HIS A 7 5.33 -23.10 38.19
C HIS A 7 5.23 -23.54 36.72
N GLN A 8 4.46 -22.80 35.90
CA GLN A 8 4.48 -22.96 34.45
C GLN A 8 5.70 -22.21 33.89
N SER A 9 6.62 -22.96 33.28
CA SER A 9 7.72 -22.44 32.48
C SER A 9 7.17 -21.83 31.17
N PRO A 10 7.74 -20.70 30.66
CA PRO A 10 7.20 -20.06 29.47
C PRO A 10 7.52 -20.91 28.24
N LYS A 11 6.48 -21.40 27.56
CA LYS A 11 6.59 -21.97 26.21
C LYS A 11 7.01 -20.84 25.25
N ARG A 12 8.30 -20.75 24.94
CA ARG A 12 8.79 -19.88 23.85
C ARG A 12 8.08 -20.26 22.55
N SER A 13 7.49 -19.27 21.87
CA SER A 13 6.77 -19.52 20.63
C SER A 13 7.75 -20.01 19.55
N LYS A 14 7.31 -20.98 18.73
CA LYS A 14 8.12 -21.56 17.65
C LYS A 14 8.59 -20.50 16.62
N ALA A 15 7.90 -19.36 16.55
CA ALA A 15 8.29 -18.21 15.74
C ALA A 15 9.61 -17.55 16.20
N GLU A 16 9.92 -17.58 17.50
CA GLU A 16 11.14 -16.98 18.05
C GLU A 16 12.39 -17.85 17.75
N ILE A 17 12.20 -19.17 17.62
CA ILE A 17 13.25 -20.12 17.26
C ILE A 17 13.63 -19.97 15.79
N CYS A 18 12.64 -19.79 14.91
CA CYS A 18 12.86 -19.57 13.47
C CYS A 18 13.60 -18.24 13.20
N ARG A 19 13.27 -17.18 13.95
CA ARG A 19 13.92 -15.87 13.84
C ARG A 19 15.40 -15.90 14.23
N LYS A 20 15.78 -16.67 15.27
CA LYS A 20 17.19 -16.81 15.69
C LYS A 20 18.03 -17.61 14.70
N ALA A 21 17.45 -18.61 14.03
CA ALA A 21 18.15 -19.41 13.02
C ALA A 21 18.42 -18.65 11.71
N GLN A 22 17.58 -17.66 11.37
CA GLN A 22 17.82 -16.79 10.20
C GLN A 22 18.85 -15.69 10.49
N LEU A 23 18.88 -15.14 11.71
CA LEU A 23 19.83 -14.09 12.10
C LEU A 23 21.29 -14.58 12.21
N SER A 24 21.52 -15.87 12.49
CA SER A 24 22.87 -16.42 12.60
C SER A 24 23.57 -16.63 11.25
N LYS A 25 22.83 -16.62 10.12
CA LYS A 25 23.41 -16.75 8.76
C LYS A 25 23.82 -15.42 8.12
N ILE A 26 23.46 -14.28 8.71
CA ILE A 26 23.67 -12.93 8.11
C ILE A 26 24.99 -12.28 8.57
N LYS A 27 25.73 -12.88 9.52
CA LYS A 27 27.02 -12.34 9.99
C LYS A 27 28.21 -12.90 9.20
N GLN A 28 28.38 -12.54 7.94
CA GLN A 28 29.70 -12.44 7.28
C GLN A 28 29.62 -11.53 6.04
N VAL A 29 29.62 -10.20 6.23
CA VAL A 29 30.03 -9.26 5.18
C VAL A 29 30.89 -8.19 5.84
N HIS A 30 32.15 -8.09 5.40
CA HIS A 30 33.15 -7.16 5.91
C HIS A 30 32.74 -5.69 5.70
N PRO A 31 33.12 -4.77 6.61
CA PRO A 31 32.84 -3.34 6.44
C PRO A 31 33.94 -2.70 5.57
N SER A 32 33.59 -2.23 4.38
CA SER A 32 34.39 -1.23 3.69
C SER A 32 33.94 0.16 4.12
N ASN A 33 34.86 0.86 4.80
CA ASN A 33 34.72 2.26 5.17
C ASN A 33 34.56 3.11 3.91
N SER A 34 33.41 3.77 3.78
CA SER A 34 33.22 4.90 2.88
C SER A 34 32.21 5.85 3.53
N THR A 35 32.74 6.89 4.16
CA THR A 35 31.98 8.09 4.55
C THR A 35 31.51 8.81 3.28
N ARG A 36 30.41 8.33 2.69
CA ARG A 36 29.55 9.12 1.80
C ARG A 36 28.32 9.51 2.61
N SER A 37 27.96 10.79 2.58
CA SER A 37 26.73 11.32 3.17
C SER A 37 25.52 10.54 2.64
N SER A 38 25.10 9.51 3.37
CA SER A 38 23.92 8.73 3.03
C SER A 38 22.71 9.57 3.39
N LEU A 39 21.93 9.99 2.39
CA LEU A 39 20.57 10.44 2.63
C LEU A 39 19.87 9.34 3.46
N PRO A 40 19.16 9.69 4.55
CA PRO A 40 18.39 8.72 5.33
C PRO A 40 17.48 7.91 4.41
N SER A 41 17.40 6.60 4.66
CA SER A 41 16.59 5.67 3.86
C SER A 41 15.15 6.14 3.63
N ALA A 42 14.57 6.82 4.61
CA ALA A 42 13.22 7.39 4.52
C ALA A 42 13.10 8.51 3.47
N GLU A 43 14.10 9.39 3.36
CA GLU A 43 14.06 10.49 2.38
C GLU A 43 14.13 9.96 0.95
N LEU A 44 14.90 8.90 0.73
CA LEU A 44 15.00 8.23 -0.57
C LEU A 44 13.69 7.56 -0.97
N SER A 45 13.00 6.92 -0.01
CA SER A 45 11.66 6.39 -0.25
C SER A 45 10.70 7.52 -0.65
N ASN A 46 10.68 8.62 0.08
CA ASN A 46 9.80 9.76 -0.22
C ASN A 46 10.05 10.35 -1.62
N ILE A 47 11.31 10.55 -2.00
CA ILE A 47 11.68 11.06 -3.34
C ILE A 47 11.15 10.12 -4.43
N SER A 48 11.28 8.81 -4.26
CA SER A 48 10.81 7.86 -5.27
C SER A 48 9.28 7.88 -5.47
N HIS A 49 8.52 8.18 -4.41
CA HIS A 49 7.07 8.35 -4.46
C HIS A 49 6.68 9.65 -5.15
N LEU A 50 7.37 10.76 -4.83
CA LEU A 50 7.14 12.05 -5.49
C LEU A 50 7.39 12.00 -7.00
N VAL A 51 8.35 11.16 -7.43
CA VAL A 51 8.68 10.97 -8.85
C VAL A 51 7.85 9.84 -9.49
N GLY A 52 7.09 9.07 -8.71
CA GLY A 52 6.22 7.99 -9.20
C GLY A 52 6.96 6.77 -9.77
N ILE A 53 8.22 6.55 -9.38
CA ILE A 53 9.09 5.49 -9.93
C ILE A 53 9.23 4.28 -9.00
N GLY A 54 8.89 4.44 -7.71
CA GLY A 54 8.97 3.39 -6.69
C GLY A 54 10.39 2.83 -6.47
N CYS A 55 10.49 1.77 -5.66
CA CYS A 55 11.77 1.19 -5.25
C CYS A 55 12.60 0.67 -6.44
N ALA A 56 11.98 -0.07 -7.37
CA ALA A 56 12.68 -0.62 -8.54
C ALA A 56 13.16 0.48 -9.51
N GLY A 57 12.37 1.54 -9.68
CA GLY A 57 12.74 2.66 -10.54
C GLY A 57 13.88 3.48 -9.95
N ILE A 58 13.83 3.80 -8.65
CA ILE A 58 14.90 4.57 -8.02
C ILE A 58 16.22 3.78 -7.94
N ALA A 59 16.16 2.45 -7.82
CA ALA A 59 17.35 1.59 -7.92
C ALA A 59 18.05 1.72 -9.28
N LYS A 60 17.29 1.79 -10.38
CA LYS A 60 17.84 2.01 -11.73
C LYS A 60 18.45 3.40 -11.89
N VAL A 61 17.76 4.43 -11.39
CA VAL A 61 18.26 5.81 -11.41
C VAL A 61 19.57 5.93 -10.62
N PHE A 62 19.66 5.27 -9.47
CA PHE A 62 20.86 5.26 -8.63
C PHE A 62 22.02 4.52 -9.29
N GLY A 63 21.73 3.38 -9.93
CA GLY A 63 22.70 2.65 -10.74
C GLY A 63 23.24 3.51 -11.89
N ALA A 64 22.37 4.25 -12.59
CA ALA A 64 22.78 5.15 -13.68
C ALA A 64 23.66 6.32 -13.19
N MET A 65 23.39 6.84 -11.99
CA MET A 65 24.18 7.92 -11.38
C MET A 65 25.42 7.43 -10.62
N ASN A 66 25.70 6.13 -10.61
CA ASN A 66 26.79 5.52 -9.84
C ASN A 66 26.75 5.90 -8.34
N ILE A 67 25.53 5.96 -7.79
CA ILE A 67 25.25 6.21 -6.37
C ILE A 67 25.01 4.86 -5.69
N ALA A 68 25.29 4.78 -4.38
CA ALA A 68 24.99 3.59 -3.58
C ALA A 68 23.49 3.24 -3.70
N PRO A 69 23.13 1.95 -3.76
CA PRO A 69 21.75 1.52 -4.00
C PRO A 69 20.80 2.02 -2.90
N PRO A 70 19.52 2.26 -3.25
CA PRO A 70 18.50 2.71 -2.32
C PRO A 70 18.22 1.66 -1.22
N PRO A 71 17.39 1.99 -0.21
CA PRO A 71 17.01 1.05 0.84
C PRO A 71 16.49 -0.27 0.27
N LYS A 72 16.66 -1.35 1.03
CA LYS A 72 16.08 -2.64 0.70
C LYS A 72 14.57 -2.51 0.55
N GLU A 73 14.01 -3.32 -0.35
CA GLU A 73 12.57 -3.36 -0.65
C GLU A 73 11.72 -3.51 0.63
N ASP A 74 12.13 -4.37 1.57
CA ASP A 74 11.45 -4.53 2.86
C ASP A 74 11.28 -3.20 3.64
N HIS A 75 12.33 -2.37 3.67
CA HIS A 75 12.29 -1.08 4.37
C HIS A 75 11.48 -0.04 3.62
N PHE A 76 11.48 -0.14 2.29
CA PHE A 76 10.65 0.69 1.43
C PHE A 76 9.18 0.41 1.69
N GLU A 77 8.76 -0.85 1.60
CA GLU A 77 7.39 -1.28 1.88
C GLU A 77 6.95 -0.97 3.31
N GLU A 78 7.84 -1.13 4.30
CA GLU A 78 7.54 -0.80 5.69
C GLU A 78 7.23 0.68 5.86
N THR A 79 7.98 1.55 5.17
CA THR A 79 7.75 3.00 5.18
C THR A 79 6.39 3.33 4.56
N ASP A 80 6.06 2.69 3.44
CA ASP A 80 4.80 2.91 2.72
C ASP A 80 3.61 2.52 3.58
N LYS A 81 3.66 1.30 4.15
CA LYS A 81 2.58 0.74 4.97
C LYS A 81 2.40 1.48 6.29
N ARG A 82 3.47 1.92 6.94
CA ARG A 82 3.39 2.52 8.28
C ARG A 82 3.20 4.03 8.27
N ILE A 83 3.75 4.72 7.29
CA ILE A 83 3.83 6.19 7.32
C ILE A 83 3.00 6.77 6.18
N LEU A 84 3.34 6.43 4.93
CA LEU A 84 2.80 7.13 3.77
C LEU A 84 1.31 6.84 3.55
N LEU A 85 0.91 5.57 3.49
CA LEU A 85 -0.48 5.19 3.21
C LEU A 85 -1.45 5.73 4.27
N PRO A 86 -1.20 5.60 5.60
CA PRO A 86 -2.08 6.17 6.60
C PRO A 86 -2.18 7.70 6.51
N TRP A 87 -1.06 8.39 6.24
CA TRP A 87 -1.05 9.85 6.10
C TRP A 87 -1.84 10.33 4.87
N ILE A 88 -1.63 9.68 3.73
CA ILE A 88 -2.33 10.00 2.48
C ILE A 88 -3.83 9.79 2.68
N ASN A 89 -4.25 8.64 3.22
CA ASN A 89 -5.67 8.34 3.44
C ASN A 89 -6.30 9.34 4.41
N LYS A 90 -5.59 9.71 5.48
CA LYS A 90 -6.06 10.72 6.42
C LYS A 90 -6.31 12.07 5.73
N PHE A 91 -5.33 12.57 5.00
CA PHE A 91 -5.47 13.85 4.31
C PHE A 91 -6.49 13.83 3.17
N GLN A 92 -6.59 12.70 2.46
CA GLN A 92 -7.63 12.51 1.46
C GLN A 92 -9.01 12.66 2.10
N ASN A 93 -9.26 11.97 3.21
CA ASN A 93 -10.53 12.02 3.93
C ASN A 93 -10.83 13.43 4.46
N GLU A 94 -9.84 14.09 5.08
CA GLU A 94 -9.99 15.46 5.58
C GLU A 94 -10.26 16.45 4.43
N SER A 95 -9.57 16.31 3.30
CA SER A 95 -9.75 17.18 2.13
C SER A 95 -11.10 16.97 1.46
N ILE A 96 -11.54 15.72 1.27
CA ILE A 96 -12.85 15.41 0.66
C ILE A 96 -13.97 15.89 1.59
N GLN A 97 -13.84 15.66 2.90
CA GLN A 97 -14.80 16.13 3.88
C GLN A 97 -14.92 17.66 3.87
N ALA A 98 -13.79 18.38 3.89
CA ALA A 98 -13.79 19.84 3.79
C ALA A 98 -14.44 20.32 2.49
N ALA A 99 -14.09 19.72 1.35
CA ALA A 99 -14.70 20.04 0.06
C ALA A 99 -16.22 19.82 0.05
N SER A 100 -16.71 18.76 0.71
CA SER A 100 -18.14 18.48 0.81
C SER A 100 -18.89 19.54 1.63
N TYR A 101 -18.32 20.01 2.74
CA TYR A 101 -18.93 21.06 3.55
C TYR A 101 -18.98 22.40 2.83
N GLU A 102 -17.88 22.77 2.16
CA GLU A 102 -17.84 23.99 1.35
C GLU A 102 -18.81 23.93 0.17
N ALA A 103 -18.99 22.76 -0.44
CA ALA A 103 -19.96 22.57 -1.52
C ALA A 103 -21.40 22.85 -1.05
N VAL A 104 -21.75 22.36 0.14
CA VAL A 104 -23.07 22.58 0.77
C VAL A 104 -23.25 24.07 1.13
N ASP A 105 -22.22 24.71 1.68
CA ASP A 105 -22.26 26.13 2.07
C ASP A 105 -22.45 27.05 0.85
N GLU A 106 -21.76 26.77 -0.27
CA GLU A 106 -21.95 27.49 -1.55
C GLU A 106 -23.37 27.38 -2.13
N LYS A 107 -24.18 26.43 -1.64
CA LYS A 107 -25.57 26.20 -2.05
C LYS A 107 -26.58 26.56 -0.98
N ASP A 108 -26.27 27.55 -0.14
CA ASP A 108 -27.14 28.02 0.94
C ASP A 108 -27.55 26.90 1.92
N GLY A 109 -26.70 25.87 2.06
CA GLY A 109 -26.95 24.73 2.94
C GLY A 109 -27.77 23.60 2.33
N ASP A 110 -28.10 23.62 1.04
CA ASP A 110 -28.85 22.54 0.37
C ASP A 110 -27.91 21.44 -0.18
N PRO A 111 -27.93 20.22 0.39
CA PRO A 111 -27.08 19.12 -0.06
C PRO A 111 -27.60 18.39 -1.32
N THR A 112 -28.73 18.82 -1.90
CA THR A 112 -29.36 18.11 -3.02
C THR A 112 -29.10 18.74 -4.39
N MET A 113 -28.59 19.97 -4.41
CA MET A 113 -28.47 20.79 -5.63
C MET A 113 -27.01 20.97 -6.08
N PHE A 114 -26.33 19.84 -6.34
CA PHE A 114 -24.98 19.83 -6.90
C PHE A 114 -24.96 19.45 -8.36
N THR A 115 -24.23 20.23 -9.15
CA THR A 115 -23.77 19.79 -10.47
C THR A 115 -22.39 19.20 -10.28
N VAL A 116 -22.20 17.96 -10.72
CA VAL A 116 -20.91 17.27 -10.65
C VAL A 116 -20.41 16.88 -12.03
N ILE A 117 -19.10 16.80 -12.18
CA ILE A 117 -18.41 16.29 -13.36
C ILE A 117 -17.65 15.05 -12.93
N GLY A 118 -17.83 13.94 -13.65
CA GLY A 118 -16.99 12.76 -13.51
C GLY A 118 -15.83 12.82 -14.48
N ASP A 119 -14.60 12.77 -13.98
CA ASP A 119 -13.41 12.53 -14.80
C ASP A 119 -12.76 11.21 -14.39
N GLY A 120 -11.90 10.67 -15.24
CA GLY A 120 -11.18 9.45 -14.91
C GLY A 120 -10.08 9.14 -15.88
N MET A 121 -9.07 8.44 -15.36
CA MET A 121 -7.94 7.97 -16.15
C MET A 121 -7.79 6.47 -16.02
N TRP A 122 -7.31 5.85 -17.11
CA TRP A 122 -6.95 4.44 -17.13
C TRP A 122 -5.48 4.31 -17.47
N GLN A 123 -4.74 3.60 -16.62
CA GLN A 123 -3.38 3.18 -16.93
C GLN A 123 -3.44 2.10 -18.02
N LYS A 124 -3.09 2.48 -19.24
CA LYS A 124 -3.00 1.57 -20.39
C LYS A 124 -1.63 0.89 -20.41
N CYS A 125 -1.60 -0.43 -20.44
CA CYS A 125 -0.41 -1.22 -20.74
C CYS A 125 -0.66 -1.94 -22.07
N GLY A 126 -0.12 -1.39 -23.17
CA GLY A 126 -0.45 -1.83 -24.53
C GLY A 126 -1.93 -1.58 -24.86
N PHE A 127 -2.63 -2.61 -25.36
CA PHE A 127 -4.05 -2.53 -25.76
C PHE A 127 -5.04 -2.78 -24.60
N LYS A 128 -4.57 -2.94 -23.36
CA LYS A 128 -5.42 -3.26 -22.21
C LYS A 128 -5.21 -2.24 -21.08
N SER A 129 -6.31 -1.71 -20.55
CA SER A 129 -6.32 -0.98 -19.28
C SER A 129 -6.43 -1.97 -18.13
N ILE A 130 -5.58 -1.85 -17.11
CA ILE A 130 -5.54 -2.76 -15.96
C ILE A 130 -6.06 -2.06 -14.69
N HIS A 131 -5.59 -0.84 -14.48
CA HIS A 131 -5.96 0.01 -13.35
C HIS A 131 -6.49 1.34 -13.86
N GLY A 132 -7.41 1.92 -13.12
CA GLY A 132 -7.96 3.23 -13.39
C GLY A 132 -8.27 3.99 -12.12
N MET A 133 -8.58 5.25 -12.28
CA MET A 133 -9.06 6.14 -11.23
C MET A 133 -10.23 6.91 -11.81
N ALA A 134 -11.31 7.02 -11.05
CA ALA A 134 -12.43 7.89 -11.34
C ALA A 134 -12.50 8.94 -10.24
N THR A 135 -12.78 10.18 -10.60
CA THR A 135 -12.96 11.28 -9.67
C THR A 135 -14.29 11.98 -9.95
N VAL A 136 -14.97 12.37 -8.89
CA VAL A 136 -16.16 13.20 -8.94
C VAL A 136 -15.77 14.59 -8.49
N LEU A 137 -15.98 15.57 -9.38
CA LEU A 137 -15.61 16.96 -9.20
C LEU A 137 -16.87 17.81 -9.06
N LEU A 138 -16.85 18.77 -8.14
CA LEU A 138 -17.88 19.79 -8.06
C LEU A 138 -17.77 20.74 -9.27
N CYS A 139 -18.87 20.94 -9.99
CA CYS A 139 -18.97 21.94 -11.05
C CYS A 139 -19.33 23.32 -10.47
N ALA A 140 -18.36 23.92 -9.79
CA ALA A 140 -18.44 25.27 -9.23
C ALA A 140 -17.36 26.18 -9.83
N THR A 141 -17.33 27.44 -9.38
CA THR A 141 -16.25 28.39 -9.72
C THR A 141 -14.88 27.86 -9.30
N THR A 142 -14.83 27.16 -8.16
CA THR A 142 -13.67 26.39 -7.71
C THR A 142 -13.99 24.90 -7.79
N GLN A 143 -13.30 24.20 -8.68
CA GLN A 143 -13.47 22.75 -8.84
C GLN A 143 -12.80 22.04 -7.67
N LYS A 144 -13.56 21.23 -6.94
CA LYS A 144 -13.09 20.44 -5.80
C LYS A 144 -13.43 18.98 -6.01
N VAL A 145 -12.57 18.08 -5.53
CA VAL A 145 -12.82 16.63 -5.57
C VAL A 145 -13.75 16.26 -4.43
N LEU A 146 -14.93 15.74 -4.77
CA LEU A 146 -15.92 15.23 -3.81
C LEU A 146 -15.77 13.73 -3.58
N ASP A 147 -15.24 13.00 -4.55
CA ASP A 147 -14.96 11.58 -4.42
C ASP A 147 -13.87 11.14 -5.39
N ALA A 148 -13.14 10.09 -5.03
CA ALA A 148 -12.11 9.48 -5.86
C ALA A 148 -12.05 7.98 -5.61
N GLU A 149 -12.32 7.19 -6.64
CA GLU A 149 -12.36 5.73 -6.57
C GLU A 149 -11.26 5.12 -7.45
N ARG A 150 -10.59 4.09 -6.92
CA ARG A 150 -9.55 3.35 -7.65
C ARG A 150 -10.15 2.10 -8.26
N LEU A 151 -10.21 2.07 -9.58
CA LEU A 151 -10.74 0.96 -10.34
C LEU A 151 -9.65 -0.04 -10.72
N SER A 152 -9.92 -1.33 -10.59
CA SER A 152 -9.05 -2.40 -11.09
C SER A 152 -9.87 -3.46 -11.80
N LYS A 153 -9.39 -3.95 -12.94
CA LYS A 153 -10.02 -5.10 -13.62
C LYS A 153 -9.79 -6.42 -12.92
N LYS A 154 -8.86 -6.47 -11.97
CA LYS A 154 -8.52 -7.68 -11.23
C LYS A 154 -8.43 -7.36 -9.75
N CYS A 155 -9.00 -8.21 -8.91
CA CYS A 155 -8.67 -8.13 -7.49
C CYS A 155 -7.21 -8.54 -7.28
N LEU A 156 -6.44 -7.66 -6.63
CA LEU A 156 -5.04 -7.92 -6.30
C LEU A 156 -4.91 -9.02 -5.24
N VAL A 157 -5.87 -9.13 -4.32
CA VAL A 157 -5.92 -10.19 -3.30
C VAL A 157 -6.06 -11.55 -3.97
N CYS A 158 -7.09 -11.74 -4.80
CA CYS A 158 -7.26 -12.97 -5.58
C CYS A 158 -6.06 -13.27 -6.50
N THR A 159 -5.50 -12.25 -7.15
CA THR A 159 -4.33 -12.45 -8.02
C THR A 159 -3.12 -12.91 -7.22
N GLY A 160 -2.88 -12.35 -6.03
CA GLY A 160 -1.84 -12.80 -5.12
C GLY A 160 -2.11 -14.20 -4.57
N ALA A 161 -3.37 -14.50 -4.28
CA ALA A 161 -3.79 -15.80 -3.77
C ALA A 161 -3.46 -16.95 -4.74
N LEU A 162 -3.46 -16.70 -6.06
CA LEU A 162 -3.10 -17.70 -7.07
C LEU A 162 -1.72 -18.34 -6.83
N ASN A 163 -0.78 -17.63 -6.21
CA ASN A 163 0.53 -18.17 -5.87
C ASN A 163 0.43 -19.32 -4.84
N PHE A 164 -0.57 -19.28 -3.97
CA PHE A 164 -0.79 -20.31 -2.95
C PHE A 164 -1.61 -21.49 -3.45
N LYS A 165 -2.28 -21.38 -4.60
CA LYS A 165 -3.20 -22.41 -5.12
C LYS A 165 -2.58 -23.82 -5.20
N ASN A 166 -1.31 -23.91 -5.59
CA ASN A 166 -0.60 -25.18 -5.69
C ASN A 166 0.30 -25.47 -4.48
N GLU A 167 0.77 -24.45 -3.78
CA GLU A 167 1.73 -24.59 -2.67
C GLU A 167 1.04 -24.83 -1.32
N ASN A 168 -0.11 -24.18 -1.11
CA ASN A 168 -0.90 -24.25 0.11
C ASN A 168 -2.39 -24.01 -0.20
N PRO A 169 -3.11 -25.05 -0.68
CA PRO A 169 -4.50 -24.92 -1.12
C PRO A 169 -5.45 -24.51 0.01
N ASP A 170 -5.20 -24.94 1.26
CA ASP A 170 -6.03 -24.56 2.40
C ASP A 170 -5.98 -23.03 2.65
N LEU A 171 -4.79 -22.43 2.54
CA LEU A 171 -4.60 -20.98 2.65
C LEU A 171 -5.22 -20.24 1.46
N TYR A 172 -5.16 -20.82 0.26
CA TYR A 172 -5.82 -20.27 -0.91
C TYR A 172 -7.34 -20.19 -0.73
N ASP A 173 -7.96 -21.28 -0.29
CA ASP A 173 -9.41 -21.34 -0.06
C ASP A 173 -9.83 -20.38 1.06
N GLU A 174 -9.05 -20.28 2.14
CA GLU A 174 -9.30 -19.31 3.22
C GLU A 174 -9.25 -17.86 2.72
N ILE A 175 -8.26 -17.50 1.89
CA ILE A 175 -8.14 -16.14 1.35
C ILE A 175 -9.30 -15.83 0.42
N ILE A 176 -9.67 -16.75 -0.49
CA ILE A 176 -10.76 -16.52 -1.44
C ILE A 176 -12.12 -16.46 -0.74
N HIS A 177 -12.34 -17.27 0.30
CA HIS A 177 -13.61 -17.29 1.03
C HIS A 177 -13.81 -16.05 1.92
N ASN A 178 -12.72 -15.44 2.38
CA ASN A 178 -12.76 -14.23 3.20
C ASN A 178 -12.67 -12.94 2.39
N ASP A 179 -12.29 -13.00 1.11
CA ASP A 179 -12.26 -11.84 0.22
C ASP A 179 -13.65 -11.65 -0.41
N ASP A 180 -14.34 -10.56 -0.06
CA ASP A 180 -15.59 -10.15 -0.72
C ASP A 180 -15.31 -9.60 -2.13
N CYS A 181 -14.84 -10.46 -3.02
CA CYS A 181 -14.44 -10.10 -4.39
C CYS A 181 -15.43 -10.63 -5.42
N GLU A 182 -16.25 -9.75 -5.98
CA GLU A 182 -17.11 -10.05 -7.14
C GLU A 182 -16.36 -9.94 -8.49
N SER A 183 -15.24 -9.21 -8.52
CA SER A 183 -14.52 -8.84 -9.76
C SER A 183 -13.85 -10.00 -10.50
N ASN A 184 -13.64 -11.14 -9.85
CA ASN A 184 -12.94 -12.31 -10.41
C ASN A 184 -13.82 -13.58 -10.41
N TYR A 185 -15.13 -13.45 -10.29
CA TYR A 185 -16.05 -14.59 -10.37
C TYR A 185 -15.97 -15.22 -11.77
N ASP A 186 -15.62 -16.50 -11.84
CA ASP A 186 -15.59 -17.30 -13.07
C ASP A 186 -16.67 -18.39 -12.94
N GLY A 187 -17.92 -17.98 -13.10
CA GLY A 187 -19.09 -18.85 -13.08
C GLY A 187 -20.19 -18.29 -13.97
N SER A 188 -21.08 -19.16 -14.43
CA SER A 188 -22.24 -18.72 -15.21
C SER A 188 -23.19 -17.92 -14.32
N SER A 189 -23.47 -16.69 -14.73
CA SER A 189 -24.56 -15.83 -14.26
C SER A 189 -25.92 -16.45 -14.55
#